data_AF-A0A847YS37-F1
#
_entry.id   AF-A0A847YS37-F1
#
_cell.length_a   1.000
_cell.length_b   1.000
_cell.length_c   1.000
_cell.angle_alpha   90.00
_cell.angle_beta   90.00
_cell.angle_gamma   90.00
#
_symmetry.space_group_name_H-M   'P 1'
#
loop_
_entity.id
_entity.type
_entity.pdbx_description
1 polymer ?
#
loop_
_entity_poly.entity_id
_entity_poly.type
_entity_poly.pdbx_seq_one_letter_code
_entity_poly.pdbx_strand_id
1 'polypeptide(L)'
;MKKWRCKVCGYIHEGEQPPDVCPVCGVGPEEFELVDSAPAPAKPKRWKCTVCDYIHEGDEPPEVCPVCGVGREMFVLLEDVVQQLTAASVQNSTEGTSRAALDKISYGLYVVSSIKAGKLNGQISNTVFQLTDPPLRIAVCLNKKNLTHEYISETGCFTVSVLGQEQFDMVRNFGYRSGRTADKFADVPYVAGKNGCPILCNCMAYLEGRVIPDKVLDVGTHHLFVADVTGGMVVDERAALTYEYFRSNKQKK
;
A
#
# COMPACT_ATOMS: atom_id res chain seq x y z
N MET A 1 1.24 -23.68 -40.38
CA MET A 1 0.29 -24.46 -39.56
C MET A 1 -0.47 -23.48 -38.69
N LYS A 2 -1.78 -23.37 -38.87
CA LYS A 2 -2.64 -22.50 -38.06
C LYS A 2 -2.87 -23.12 -36.67
N LYS A 3 -3.16 -22.27 -35.69
CA LYS A 3 -3.56 -22.69 -34.35
C LYS A 3 -5.00 -22.26 -34.10
N TRP A 4 -5.78 -23.16 -33.52
CA TRP A 4 -7.18 -22.93 -33.19
C TRP A 4 -7.37 -23.10 -31.70
N ARG A 5 -8.07 -22.16 -31.05
CA ARG A 5 -8.39 -22.24 -29.62
C ARG A 5 -9.88 -22.49 -29.44
N CYS A 6 -10.23 -23.48 -28.63
CA CYS A 6 -11.60 -23.67 -28.19
C CYS A 6 -12.02 -22.52 -27.27
N LYS A 7 -13.08 -21.80 -27.62
CA LYS A 7 -13.65 -20.68 -26.85
C LYS A 7 -14.25 -21.10 -25.51
N VAL A 8 -14.59 -22.39 -25.35
CA VAL A 8 -15.21 -22.93 -24.13
C VAL A 8 -14.19 -23.38 -23.10
N CYS A 9 -13.16 -24.15 -23.49
CA CYS A 9 -12.23 -24.77 -22.55
C CYS A 9 -10.75 -24.39 -22.77
N GLY A 10 -10.44 -23.61 -23.81
CA GLY A 10 -9.06 -23.16 -24.10
C GLY A 10 -8.15 -24.21 -24.75
N TYR A 11 -8.65 -25.39 -25.12
CA TYR A 11 -7.85 -26.40 -25.85
C TYR A 11 -7.28 -25.82 -27.16
N ILE A 12 -6.02 -26.13 -27.46
CA ILE A 12 -5.31 -25.68 -28.66
C ILE A 12 -5.15 -26.83 -29.65
N HIS A 13 -5.63 -26.63 -30.88
CA HIS A 13 -5.45 -27.54 -32.01
C HIS A 13 -4.49 -26.93 -33.03
N GLU A 14 -3.57 -27.73 -33.56
CA GLU A 14 -2.67 -27.32 -34.65
C GLU A 14 -3.09 -28.01 -35.95
N GLY A 15 -3.52 -27.22 -36.94
CA GLY A 15 -4.09 -27.74 -38.18
C GLY A 15 -4.60 -26.61 -39.06
N GLU A 16 -4.79 -26.87 -40.36
CA GLU A 16 -5.31 -25.86 -41.30
C GLU A 16 -6.77 -25.48 -41.01
N GLN A 17 -7.51 -26.34 -40.31
CA GLN A 17 -8.90 -26.19 -39.89
C GLN A 17 -9.05 -26.59 -38.40
N PRO A 18 -10.08 -26.12 -37.68
CA PRO A 18 -10.37 -26.59 -36.32
C PRO A 18 -10.85 -28.04 -36.34
N PRO A 19 -10.75 -28.79 -35.22
CA PRO A 19 -11.22 -30.16 -35.16
C PRO A 19 -12.76 -30.22 -35.15
N ASP A 20 -13.33 -31.31 -35.69
CA ASP A 20 -14.79 -31.53 -35.72
C ASP A 20 -15.43 -31.60 -34.33
N VAL A 21 -14.66 -32.04 -33.33
CA VAL A 21 -15.09 -32.06 -31.93
C VAL A 21 -13.91 -31.70 -31.04
N CYS A 22 -14.14 -30.81 -30.07
CA CYS A 22 -13.14 -30.51 -29.05
C CYS A 22 -12.90 -31.77 -28.18
N PRO A 23 -11.66 -32.29 -28.09
CA PRO A 23 -11.39 -33.51 -27.32
C PRO A 23 -11.50 -33.33 -25.81
N VAL A 24 -11.67 -32.10 -25.32
CA VAL A 24 -11.76 -31.77 -23.89
C VAL A 24 -13.20 -31.53 -23.46
N CYS A 25 -13.99 -30.77 -24.22
CA CYS A 25 -15.34 -30.37 -23.81
C CYS A 25 -16.46 -30.79 -24.77
N GLY A 26 -16.14 -31.42 -25.91
CA GLY A 26 -17.14 -32.01 -26.82
C GLY A 26 -17.89 -31.04 -27.72
N VAL A 27 -17.56 -29.74 -27.71
CA VAL A 27 -18.19 -28.75 -28.62
C VAL A 27 -17.69 -28.88 -30.06
N GLY A 28 -18.50 -28.44 -31.02
CA GLY A 28 -18.19 -28.49 -32.45
C GLY A 28 -17.18 -27.43 -32.92
N PRO A 29 -16.80 -27.45 -34.20
CA PRO A 29 -15.77 -26.56 -34.78
C PRO A 29 -16.18 -25.08 -34.74
N GLU A 30 -17.47 -24.76 -34.67
CA GLU A 30 -18.01 -23.40 -34.52
C GLU A 30 -17.54 -22.71 -33.22
N GLU A 31 -17.17 -23.50 -32.21
CA GLU A 31 -16.64 -23.03 -30.94
C GLU A 31 -15.12 -22.88 -30.92
N PHE A 32 -14.46 -22.99 -32.08
CA PHE A 32 -13.05 -22.66 -32.22
C PHE A 32 -12.84 -21.29 -32.86
N GLU A 33 -11.82 -20.58 -32.40
CA GLU A 33 -11.34 -19.35 -33.02
C GLU A 33 -9.91 -19.52 -33.50
N LEU A 34 -9.58 -18.87 -34.62
CA LEU A 34 -8.22 -18.84 -35.13
C LEU A 34 -7.35 -18.02 -34.18
N VAL A 35 -6.29 -18.61 -33.68
CA VAL A 35 -5.26 -17.89 -32.93
C VAL A 35 -4.35 -17.25 -33.96
N ASP A 36 -4.70 -16.05 -34.40
CA ASP A 36 -3.79 -15.24 -35.21
C ASP A 36 -2.51 -15.00 -34.41
N SER A 37 -1.37 -15.34 -35.02
CA SER A 37 -0.03 -15.08 -34.49
C SER A 37 0.38 -13.61 -34.63
N ALA A 38 -0.57 -12.70 -34.85
CA ALA A 38 -0.32 -11.29 -34.67
C ALA A 38 -0.21 -11.03 -33.17
N PRO A 39 0.94 -10.55 -32.65
CA PRO A 39 1.03 -10.17 -31.25
C PRO A 39 -0.11 -9.21 -30.97
N ALA A 40 -0.91 -9.50 -29.94
CA ALA A 40 -1.92 -8.58 -29.45
C ALA A 40 -1.27 -7.18 -29.35
N PRO A 41 -1.94 -6.10 -29.79
CA PRO A 41 -1.36 -4.76 -29.71
C PRO A 41 -0.85 -4.56 -28.28
N ALA A 42 0.43 -4.22 -28.16
CA ALA A 42 1.07 -4.07 -26.87
C ALA A 42 0.20 -3.12 -26.03
N LYS A 43 -0.30 -3.60 -24.89
CA LYS A 43 -1.07 -2.74 -23.98
C LYS A 43 -0.20 -1.53 -23.65
N PRO A 44 -0.77 -0.30 -23.64
CA PRO A 44 0.00 0.89 -23.33
C PRO A 44 0.68 0.71 -21.97
N LYS A 45 1.94 1.16 -21.87
CA LYS A 45 2.67 1.14 -20.61
C LYS A 45 1.90 1.92 -19.55
N ARG A 46 1.89 1.40 -18.33
CA ARG A 46 1.22 2.03 -17.19
C ARG A 46 2.29 2.51 -16.23
N TRP A 47 2.23 3.77 -15.80
CA TRP A 47 3.17 4.36 -14.87
C TRP A 47 2.44 4.75 -13.60
N LYS A 48 2.92 4.28 -12.45
CA LYS A 48 2.35 4.59 -11.13
C LYS A 48 3.20 5.63 -10.42
N CYS A 49 2.58 6.72 -10.00
CA CYS A 49 3.19 7.65 -9.07
C CYS A 49 3.39 6.97 -7.71
N THR A 50 4.62 6.93 -7.20
CA THR A 50 4.97 6.28 -5.92
C THR A 50 4.52 7.05 -4.69
N VAL A 51 3.98 8.28 -4.87
CA VAL A 51 3.53 9.15 -3.78
C VAL A 51 2.01 9.11 -3.59
N CYS A 52 1.23 9.10 -4.68
CA CYS A 52 -0.23 9.16 -4.61
C CYS A 52 -0.95 7.99 -5.33
N ASP A 53 -0.20 7.05 -5.91
CA ASP A 53 -0.67 5.96 -6.77
C ASP A 53 -1.47 6.38 -8.01
N TYR A 54 -1.35 7.63 -8.47
CA TYR A 54 -1.91 8.02 -9.77
C TYR A 54 -1.32 7.12 -10.87
N ILE A 55 -2.19 6.60 -11.74
CA ILE A 55 -1.80 5.76 -12.89
C ILE A 55 -1.90 6.59 -14.16
N HIS A 56 -0.79 6.67 -14.89
CA HIS A 56 -0.71 7.24 -16.22
C HIS A 56 -0.60 6.12 -17.25
N GLU A 57 -1.32 6.21 -18.36
CA GLU A 57 -1.19 5.32 -19.52
C GLU A 57 -0.48 6.08 -20.64
N GLY A 58 0.67 5.56 -21.07
CA GLY A 58 1.52 6.22 -22.06
C GLY A 58 2.91 5.59 -22.13
N ASP A 59 3.64 5.82 -23.22
CA ASP A 59 4.97 5.23 -23.42
C ASP A 59 6.01 5.71 -22.39
N GLU A 60 5.81 6.93 -21.87
CA GLU A 60 6.64 7.58 -20.84
C GLU A 60 5.76 8.12 -19.70
N PRO A 61 6.29 8.28 -18.47
CA PRO A 61 5.57 8.94 -17.39
C PRO A 61 5.44 10.45 -17.66
N PRO A 62 4.43 11.13 -17.07
CA PRO A 62 4.31 12.57 -17.20
C PRO A 62 5.46 13.28 -16.46
N GLU A 63 5.87 14.45 -16.95
CA GLU A 63 6.90 15.29 -16.31
C GLU A 63 6.55 15.66 -14.86
N VAL A 64 5.26 15.87 -14.59
CA VAL A 64 4.72 16.17 -13.26
C VAL A 64 3.45 15.36 -13.00
N CYS A 65 3.31 14.80 -11.80
CA CYS A 65 2.11 14.09 -11.40
C CYS A 65 0.91 15.06 -11.27
N PRO A 66 -0.21 14.82 -11.99
CA PRO A 66 -1.37 15.72 -11.96
C PRO A 66 -2.15 15.70 -10.64
N VAL A 67 -1.86 14.74 -9.75
CA VAL A 67 -2.56 14.59 -8.46
C VAL A 67 -1.77 15.19 -7.30
N CYS A 68 -0.45 14.99 -7.24
CA CYS A 68 0.35 15.42 -6.08
C CYS A 68 1.54 16.32 -6.43
N GLY A 69 1.78 16.61 -7.71
CA GLY A 69 2.78 17.60 -8.14
C GLY A 69 4.25 17.14 -8.09
N VAL A 70 4.53 15.87 -7.80
CA VAL A 70 5.90 15.33 -7.85
C VAL A 70 6.39 15.12 -9.28
N GLY A 71 7.71 15.14 -9.51
CA GLY A 71 8.30 14.99 -10.85
C GLY A 71 8.28 13.55 -11.39
N ARG A 72 8.66 13.39 -12.67
CA ARG A 72 8.70 12.10 -13.38
C ARG A 72 9.56 11.03 -12.70
N GLU A 73 10.56 11.43 -11.92
CA GLU A 73 11.42 10.54 -11.14
C GLU A 73 10.66 9.75 -10.06
N MET A 74 9.45 10.23 -9.70
CA MET A 74 8.59 9.56 -8.73
C MET A 74 7.59 8.59 -9.40
N PHE A 75 7.70 8.33 -10.70
CA PHE A 75 6.91 7.33 -11.40
C PHE A 75 7.68 6.03 -11.62
N VAL A 76 7.00 4.90 -11.41
CA VAL A 76 7.51 3.56 -11.70
C VAL A 76 6.65 2.90 -12.77
N LEU A 77 7.28 2.18 -13.70
CA LEU A 77 6.56 1.37 -14.67
C LEU A 77 5.85 0.22 -13.94
N LEU A 78 4.54 0.12 -14.15
CA LEU A 78 3.73 -0.99 -13.68
C LEU A 78 3.89 -2.19 -14.61
N GLU A 79 4.72 -3.12 -14.18
CA GLU A 79 4.86 -4.44 -14.78
C GLU A 79 3.98 -5.44 -14.03
N ASP A 80 2.68 -5.13 -13.86
CA ASP A 80 1.68 -5.99 -13.21
C ASP A 80 1.33 -7.21 -14.10
N VAL A 81 2.34 -7.89 -14.64
CA VAL A 81 2.17 -9.07 -15.48
C VAL A 81 2.00 -10.26 -14.55
N VAL A 82 0.78 -10.79 -14.49
CA VAL A 82 0.53 -12.07 -13.82
C VAL A 82 1.17 -13.17 -14.67
N GLN A 83 2.20 -13.80 -14.13
CA GLN A 83 2.91 -14.91 -14.76
C GLN A 83 2.82 -16.17 -13.88
N GLN A 84 2.92 -17.35 -14.49
CA GLN A 84 3.11 -18.57 -13.73
C GLN A 84 4.50 -18.58 -13.09
N LEU A 85 4.58 -19.00 -11.82
CA LEU A 85 5.83 -19.15 -11.13
C LEU A 85 6.62 -20.33 -11.71
N THR A 86 7.68 -20.03 -12.45
CA THR A 86 8.59 -20.99 -13.07
C THR A 86 10.04 -20.59 -12.81
N ALA A 87 10.99 -21.51 -13.02
CA ALA A 87 12.41 -21.17 -12.91
C ALA A 87 12.78 -20.00 -13.85
N ALA A 88 12.23 -19.98 -15.06
CA ALA A 88 12.45 -18.90 -16.02
C ALA A 88 11.88 -17.56 -15.53
N SER A 89 10.66 -17.52 -14.98
CA SER A 89 10.05 -16.27 -14.50
C SER A 89 10.80 -15.68 -13.30
N VAL A 90 11.39 -16.53 -12.45
CA VAL A 90 12.25 -16.07 -11.33
C VAL A 90 13.52 -15.41 -11.87
N GLN A 91 14.20 -16.03 -12.84
CA GLN A 91 15.41 -15.47 -13.46
C GLN A 91 15.11 -14.18 -14.24
N ASN A 92 13.88 -14.03 -14.75
CA ASN A 92 13.43 -12.86 -15.48
C ASN A 92 12.83 -11.76 -14.59
N SER A 93 12.92 -11.88 -13.27
CA SER A 93 12.44 -10.83 -12.37
C SER A 93 13.25 -9.54 -12.54
N THR A 94 12.54 -8.43 -12.41
CA THR A 94 13.04 -7.05 -12.58
C THR A 94 12.75 -6.24 -11.32
N GLU A 95 13.30 -5.03 -11.24
CA GLU A 95 12.89 -4.09 -10.19
C GLU A 95 11.40 -3.72 -10.29
N GLY A 96 10.87 -3.56 -11.52
CA GLY A 96 9.46 -3.24 -11.76
C GLY A 96 8.52 -4.33 -11.23
N THR A 97 8.77 -5.58 -11.60
CA THR A 97 8.02 -6.74 -11.07
C THR A 97 8.19 -6.90 -9.55
N SER A 98 9.37 -6.64 -9.00
CA SER A 98 9.59 -6.66 -7.53
C SER A 98 8.76 -5.58 -6.82
N ARG A 99 8.68 -4.38 -7.39
CA ARG A 99 7.83 -3.29 -6.86
C ARG A 99 6.35 -3.63 -6.93
N ALA A 100 5.91 -4.26 -8.02
CA ALA A 100 4.53 -4.77 -8.12
C ALA A 100 4.25 -5.87 -7.09
N ALA A 101 5.23 -6.73 -6.78
CA ALA A 101 5.09 -7.74 -5.73
C ALA A 101 4.93 -7.12 -4.33
N LEU A 102 5.59 -5.99 -4.03
CA LEU A 102 5.41 -5.28 -2.75
C LEU A 102 3.96 -4.81 -2.54
N ASP A 103 3.21 -4.50 -3.60
CA ASP A 103 1.79 -4.13 -3.51
C ASP A 103 0.90 -5.28 -3.00
N LYS A 104 1.42 -6.52 -2.96
CA LYS A 104 0.71 -7.69 -2.40
C LYS A 104 0.95 -7.90 -0.91
N ILE A 105 1.80 -7.10 -0.26
CA ILE A 105 1.96 -7.15 1.19
C ILE A 105 0.79 -6.39 1.85
N SER A 106 0.11 -7.07 2.77
CA SER A 106 -1.03 -6.50 3.49
C SER A 106 -0.60 -5.62 4.65
N TYR A 107 -1.30 -4.50 4.81
CA TYR A 107 -1.11 -3.57 5.92
C TYR A 107 -2.45 -3.04 6.40
N GLY A 108 -2.55 -2.73 7.69
CA GLY A 108 -3.56 -1.80 8.20
C GLY A 108 -3.21 -0.36 7.85
N LEU A 109 -4.06 0.57 8.29
CA LEU A 109 -3.80 2.00 8.17
C LEU A 109 -3.98 2.68 9.51
N TYR A 110 -2.97 3.45 9.90
CA TYR A 110 -2.83 3.97 11.25
C TYR A 110 -2.51 5.46 11.22
N VAL A 111 -2.98 6.19 12.22
CA VAL A 111 -2.41 7.50 12.55
C VAL A 111 -1.39 7.29 13.67
N VAL A 112 -0.13 7.60 13.36
CA VAL A 112 0.95 7.62 14.35
C VAL A 112 1.13 9.07 14.80
N SER A 113 0.97 9.31 16.09
CA SER A 113 1.00 10.66 16.67
C SER A 113 2.04 10.80 17.77
N SER A 114 2.51 12.02 17.97
CA SER A 114 3.45 12.36 19.03
C SER A 114 3.23 13.81 19.46
N ILE A 115 3.82 14.19 20.60
CA ILE A 115 3.79 15.53 21.15
C ILE A 115 5.21 16.00 21.42
N LYS A 116 5.49 17.27 21.12
CA LYS A 116 6.78 17.89 21.45
C LYS A 116 6.57 19.32 21.92
N ALA A 117 7.05 19.64 23.12
CA ALA A 117 6.95 20.97 23.71
C ALA A 117 5.52 21.56 23.61
N GLY A 118 4.51 20.75 23.94
CA GLY A 118 3.10 21.11 23.88
C GLY A 118 2.46 21.13 22.48
N LYS A 119 3.25 20.93 21.41
CA LYS A 119 2.74 20.87 20.03
C LYS A 119 2.45 19.43 19.62
N LEU A 120 1.25 19.21 19.09
CA LEU A 120 0.78 17.92 18.63
C LEU A 120 1.11 17.74 17.15
N ASN A 121 1.46 16.52 16.75
CA ASN A 121 1.52 16.18 15.34
C ASN A 121 1.27 14.68 15.11
N GLY A 122 0.78 14.36 13.91
CA GLY A 122 0.52 12.98 13.49
C GLY A 122 0.75 12.80 12.00
N GLN A 123 0.95 11.54 11.60
CA GLN A 123 1.00 11.14 10.19
C GLN A 123 0.25 9.84 9.97
N ILE A 124 -0.15 9.61 8.72
CA ILE A 124 -0.53 8.26 8.31
C ILE A 124 0.73 7.38 8.23
N SER A 125 0.60 6.16 8.71
CA SER A 125 1.54 5.07 8.48
C SER A 125 0.75 3.80 8.20
N ASN A 126 1.19 3.01 7.22
CA ASN A 126 0.75 1.63 7.04
C ASN A 126 1.76 0.64 7.69
N THR A 127 3.02 1.05 7.85
CA THR A 127 4.09 0.21 8.39
C THR A 127 4.13 0.26 9.91
N VAL A 128 3.16 -0.43 10.52
CA VAL A 128 3.08 -0.71 11.95
C VAL A 128 2.80 -2.20 12.13
N PHE A 129 3.58 -2.88 12.98
CA PHE A 129 3.39 -4.31 13.22
C PHE A 129 3.95 -4.73 14.58
N GLN A 130 3.37 -5.79 15.16
CA GLN A 130 3.86 -6.41 16.38
C GLN A 130 5.16 -7.18 16.13
N LEU A 131 6.09 -7.09 17.09
CA LEU A 131 7.36 -7.81 17.08
C LEU A 131 7.37 -8.98 18.06
N THR A 132 6.95 -8.73 19.30
CA THR A 132 6.98 -9.72 20.39
C THR A 132 5.75 -9.55 21.29
N ASP A 133 5.41 -10.60 22.05
CA ASP A 133 4.27 -10.62 22.97
C ASP A 133 4.70 -10.44 24.44
N PRO A 134 5.57 -11.28 25.03
CA PRO A 134 6.32 -10.88 26.24
C PRO A 134 7.82 -10.66 25.98
N PRO A 135 8.36 -9.44 26.17
CA PRO A 135 7.62 -8.18 26.40
C PRO A 135 6.86 -7.73 25.15
N LEU A 136 5.76 -6.98 25.33
CA LEU A 136 4.89 -6.57 24.23
C LEU A 136 5.54 -5.42 23.46
N ARG A 137 5.91 -5.66 22.21
CA ARG A 137 6.62 -4.68 21.38
C ARG A 137 6.03 -4.55 20.00
N ILE A 138 6.10 -3.33 19.48
CA ILE A 138 5.74 -2.99 18.12
C ILE A 138 6.89 -2.26 17.43
N ALA A 139 6.85 -2.26 16.10
CA ALA A 139 7.67 -1.41 15.27
C ALA A 139 6.81 -0.39 14.52
N VAL A 140 7.32 0.83 14.36
CA VAL A 140 6.79 1.84 13.41
C VAL A 140 7.92 2.30 12.50
N CYS A 141 7.72 2.29 11.19
CA CYS A 141 8.73 2.75 10.22
C CYS A 141 8.32 4.10 9.63
N LEU A 142 9.08 5.16 9.90
CA LEU A 142 8.71 6.53 9.54
C LEU A 142 9.80 7.22 8.73
N ASN A 143 9.37 7.98 7.72
CA ASN A 143 10.27 8.73 6.85
C ASN A 143 10.96 9.84 7.65
N LYS A 144 12.29 9.98 7.51
CA LYS A 144 13.10 10.97 8.22
C LYS A 144 12.69 12.43 7.93
N LYS A 145 11.97 12.69 6.84
CA LYS A 145 11.49 14.04 6.48
C LYS A 145 10.21 14.44 7.22
N ASN A 146 9.51 13.50 7.85
CA ASN A 146 8.22 13.76 8.46
C ASN A 146 8.36 14.43 9.83
N LEU A 147 7.52 15.43 10.13
CA LEU A 147 7.54 16.08 11.44
C LEU A 147 7.26 15.11 12.60
N THR A 148 6.44 14.08 12.37
CA THR A 148 6.15 13.05 13.39
C THR A 148 7.41 12.25 13.73
N HIS A 149 8.24 11.94 12.73
CA HIS A 149 9.54 11.29 12.95
C HIS A 149 10.44 12.14 13.86
N GLU A 150 10.52 13.46 13.63
CA GLU A 150 11.30 14.35 14.49
C GLU A 150 10.80 14.35 15.94
N TYR A 151 9.47 14.38 16.14
CA TYR A 151 8.89 14.39 17.49
C TYR A 151 9.20 13.08 18.22
N ILE A 152 9.08 11.94 17.53
CA ILE A 152 9.36 10.62 18.12
C ILE A 152 10.85 10.45 18.40
N SER A 153 11.72 10.93 17.51
CA SER A 153 13.17 10.85 17.68
C SER A 153 13.63 11.64 18.91
N GLU A 154 12.98 12.77 19.22
CA GLU A 154 13.34 13.63 20.35
C GLU A 154 12.70 13.17 21.66
N THR A 155 11.45 12.71 21.63
CA THR A 155 10.68 12.40 22.84
C THR A 155 10.63 10.92 23.20
N GLY A 156 10.89 10.04 22.23
CA GLY A 156 10.73 8.59 22.38
C GLY A 156 9.30 8.14 22.64
N CYS A 157 8.29 9.00 22.49
CA CYS A 157 6.90 8.69 22.81
C CYS A 157 6.00 8.86 21.58
N PHE A 158 5.09 7.91 21.39
CA PHE A 158 4.05 8.01 20.36
C PHE A 158 2.79 7.25 20.74
N THR A 159 1.73 7.50 19.99
CA THR A 159 0.50 6.71 19.97
C THR A 159 0.27 6.19 18.55
N VAL A 160 -0.38 5.03 18.46
CA VAL A 160 -0.91 4.47 17.21
C VAL A 160 -2.41 4.41 17.35
N SER A 161 -3.16 5.07 16.48
CA SER A 161 -4.61 4.93 16.35
C SER A 161 -4.94 4.10 15.11
N VAL A 162 -5.61 2.97 15.30
CA VAL A 162 -6.06 2.08 14.21
C VAL A 162 -7.31 2.67 13.56
N LEU A 163 -7.25 2.97 12.26
CA LEU A 163 -8.38 3.59 11.57
C LEU A 163 -9.45 2.56 11.20
N GLY A 164 -10.72 2.98 11.20
CA GLY A 164 -11.88 2.27 10.68
C GLY A 164 -12.11 2.54 9.18
N GLN A 165 -12.80 1.63 8.48
CA GLN A 165 -13.02 1.70 7.04
C GLN A 165 -13.70 2.98 6.53
N GLU A 166 -14.37 3.74 7.40
CA GLU A 166 -15.02 4.99 7.05
C GLU A 166 -14.09 6.22 7.08
N GLN A 167 -12.91 6.12 7.71
CA GLN A 167 -12.07 7.27 8.10
C GLN A 167 -11.11 7.75 7.01
N PHE A 168 -11.61 7.91 5.78
CA PHE A 168 -10.83 8.37 4.62
C PHE A 168 -10.36 9.84 4.76
N ASP A 169 -11.16 10.65 5.44
CA ASP A 169 -10.86 12.02 5.83
C ASP A 169 -9.62 12.11 6.73
N MET A 170 -9.47 11.21 7.70
CA MET A 170 -8.28 11.11 8.53
C MET A 170 -7.03 10.81 7.68
N VAL A 171 -7.16 9.93 6.69
CA VAL A 171 -6.06 9.64 5.76
C VAL A 171 -5.63 10.90 5.01
N ARG A 172 -6.59 11.70 4.53
CA ARG A 172 -6.31 12.94 3.82
C ARG A 172 -5.67 13.98 4.73
N ASN A 173 -6.22 14.18 5.92
CA ASN A 173 -5.75 15.19 6.86
C ASN A 173 -4.34 14.88 7.40
N PHE A 174 -4.08 13.63 7.80
CA PHE A 174 -2.79 13.23 8.38
C PHE A 174 -1.75 12.80 7.34
N GLY A 175 -2.17 12.38 6.14
CA GLY A 175 -1.29 11.83 5.10
C GLY A 175 -0.84 12.81 4.01
N TYR A 176 -1.66 13.82 3.66
CA TYR A 176 -1.34 14.74 2.54
C TYR A 176 -0.96 16.15 2.95
N ARG A 177 -0.88 16.43 4.26
CA ARG A 177 -0.50 17.74 4.81
C ARG A 177 0.72 17.59 5.70
N SER A 178 1.58 18.60 5.75
CA SER A 178 2.68 18.67 6.72
C SER A 178 2.21 19.34 7.99
N GLY A 179 2.54 18.76 9.16
CA GLY A 179 2.25 19.40 10.45
C GLY A 179 3.07 20.68 10.70
N ARG A 180 4.05 20.98 9.83
CA ARG A 180 4.79 22.26 9.88
C ARG A 180 3.99 23.44 9.37
N THR A 181 3.02 23.19 8.50
CA THR A 181 2.22 24.22 7.82
C THR A 181 0.74 24.14 8.16
N ALA A 182 0.31 23.10 8.87
CA ALA A 182 -1.07 22.87 9.24
C ALA A 182 -1.17 22.31 10.66
N ASP A 183 -2.10 22.83 11.45
CA ASP A 183 -2.58 22.13 12.63
C ASP A 183 -3.52 21.02 12.19
N LYS A 184 -3.07 19.77 12.34
CA LYS A 184 -3.84 18.59 11.93
C LYS A 184 -4.87 18.17 12.98
N PHE A 185 -4.78 18.67 14.20
CA PHE A 185 -5.66 18.30 15.31
C PHE A 185 -6.74 19.33 15.61
N ALA A 186 -6.69 20.52 15.01
CA ALA A 186 -7.62 21.62 15.25
C ALA A 186 -9.11 21.19 15.25
N ASP A 187 -9.52 20.39 14.26
CA ASP A 187 -10.90 19.93 14.08
C ASP A 187 -11.06 18.42 14.27
N VAL A 188 -10.09 17.76 14.92
CA VAL A 188 -10.08 16.31 15.09
C VAL A 188 -10.24 15.97 16.57
N PRO A 189 -11.32 15.28 16.98
CA PRO A 189 -11.48 14.86 18.37
C PRO A 189 -10.38 13.89 18.82
N TYR A 190 -9.68 14.23 19.89
CA TYR A 190 -8.65 13.40 20.51
C TYR A 190 -8.70 13.47 22.04
N VAL A 191 -8.09 12.47 22.67
CA VAL A 191 -7.77 12.45 24.11
C VAL A 191 -6.26 12.30 24.30
N ALA A 192 -5.72 12.81 25.40
CA ALA A 192 -4.31 12.60 25.73
C ALA A 192 -4.10 11.20 26.32
N GLY A 193 -3.13 10.46 25.78
CA GLY A 193 -2.65 9.20 26.37
C GLY A 193 -1.89 9.41 27.67
N LYS A 194 -1.53 8.33 28.36
CA LYS A 194 -0.69 8.39 29.57
C LYS A 194 0.69 8.98 29.27
N ASN A 195 1.19 8.79 28.05
CA ASN A 195 2.43 9.40 27.54
C ASN A 195 2.25 10.84 26.99
N GLY A 196 1.05 11.43 27.11
CA GLY A 196 0.72 12.78 26.64
C GLY A 196 0.50 12.91 25.13
N CYS A 197 0.76 11.86 24.34
CA CYS A 197 0.51 11.88 22.89
C CYS A 197 -1.00 11.82 22.60
N PRO A 198 -1.49 12.44 21.52
CA PRO A 198 -2.92 12.47 21.22
C PRO A 198 -3.38 11.13 20.63
N ILE A 199 -4.54 10.65 21.08
CA ILE A 199 -5.22 9.44 20.61
C ILE A 199 -6.54 9.85 19.98
N LEU A 200 -6.82 9.41 18.75
CA LEU A 200 -8.07 9.73 18.07
C LEU A 200 -9.26 9.06 18.76
N CYS A 201 -10.32 9.81 19.05
CA CYS A 201 -11.49 9.27 19.76
C CYS A 201 -12.24 8.18 18.97
N ASN A 202 -12.34 8.35 17.64
CA ASN A 202 -13.12 7.46 16.77
C ASN A 202 -12.26 6.35 16.12
N CYS A 203 -11.17 5.93 16.75
CA CYS A 203 -10.33 4.83 16.24
C CYS A 203 -10.90 3.47 16.67
N MET A 204 -10.47 2.38 16.01
CA MET A 204 -10.90 1.01 16.36
C MET A 204 -10.15 0.50 17.59
N ALA A 205 -8.88 0.90 17.72
CA ALA A 205 -8.03 0.59 18.84
C ALA A 205 -6.90 1.62 18.91
N TYR A 206 -6.26 1.72 20.07
CA TYR A 206 -5.02 2.47 20.20
C TYR A 206 -3.93 1.70 20.94
N LEU A 207 -2.68 2.11 20.69
CA LEU A 207 -1.49 1.69 21.42
C LEU A 207 -0.67 2.91 21.81
N GLU A 208 -0.08 2.89 23.01
CA GLU A 208 0.93 3.84 23.47
C GLU A 208 2.31 3.17 23.40
N GLY A 209 3.24 3.80 22.70
CA GLY A 209 4.59 3.30 22.49
C GLY A 209 5.63 4.14 23.22
N ARG A 210 6.62 3.45 23.82
CA ARG A 210 7.88 4.03 24.29
C ARG A 210 9.05 3.43 23.52
N VAL A 211 9.72 4.27 22.72
CA VAL A 211 10.87 3.87 21.90
C VAL A 211 12.00 3.37 22.80
N ILE A 212 12.60 2.25 22.39
CA ILE A 212 13.81 1.71 23.00
C ILE A 212 15.01 2.37 22.31
N PRO A 213 15.81 3.21 23.00
CA PRO A 213 16.81 4.07 22.36
C PRO A 213 17.86 3.33 21.53
N ASP A 214 18.31 2.15 21.97
CA ASP A 214 19.30 1.33 21.26
C ASP A 214 18.70 0.43 20.17
N LYS A 215 17.38 0.52 19.94
CA LYS A 215 16.63 -0.25 18.92
C LYS A 215 15.94 0.66 17.90
N VAL A 216 16.58 1.77 17.57
CA VAL A 216 16.21 2.59 16.40
C VAL A 216 17.12 2.18 15.24
N LEU A 217 16.55 1.61 14.20
CA LEU A 217 17.31 1.14 13.04
C LEU A 217 17.22 2.15 11.90
N ASP A 218 18.37 2.59 11.42
CA ASP A 218 18.47 3.34 10.18
C ASP A 218 18.35 2.38 8.99
N VAL A 219 17.30 2.58 8.18
CA VAL A 219 17.01 1.77 6.99
C VAL A 219 17.02 2.63 5.73
N GLY A 220 17.84 3.69 5.72
CA GLY A 220 18.02 4.59 4.58
C GLY A 220 17.14 5.83 4.68
N THR A 221 16.01 5.85 3.96
CA THR A 221 15.09 7.01 3.95
C THR A 221 14.20 7.09 5.19
N HIS A 222 14.15 6.01 5.99
CA HIS A 222 13.30 5.87 7.16
C HIS A 222 14.11 5.44 8.39
N HIS A 223 13.54 5.67 9.57
CA HIS A 223 13.89 4.94 10.79
C HIS A 223 12.81 3.92 11.12
N LEU A 224 13.22 2.71 11.48
CA LEU A 224 12.37 1.73 12.15
C LEU A 224 12.55 1.90 13.66
N PHE A 225 11.51 2.38 14.33
CA PHE A 225 11.49 2.53 15.79
C PHE A 225 10.89 1.28 16.42
N VAL A 226 11.66 0.58 17.24
CA VAL A 226 11.16 -0.47 18.13
C VAL A 226 10.72 0.17 19.45
N ALA A 227 9.53 -0.20 19.93
CA ALA A 227 8.97 0.36 21.14
C ALA A 227 8.29 -0.71 22.01
N ASP A 228 8.41 -0.55 23.33
CA ASP A 228 7.57 -1.24 24.28
C ASP A 228 6.17 -0.64 24.25
N VAL A 229 5.14 -1.48 24.26
CA VAL A 229 3.74 -1.05 24.36
C VAL A 229 3.41 -0.82 25.83
N THR A 230 3.17 0.44 26.19
CA THR A 230 2.92 0.86 27.58
C THR A 230 1.43 1.02 27.92
N GLY A 231 0.56 0.90 26.91
CA GLY A 231 -0.88 0.98 27.07
C GLY A 231 -1.60 0.75 25.74
N GLY A 232 -2.87 0.40 25.80
CA GLY A 232 -3.71 0.21 24.63
C GLY A 232 -5.04 -0.43 24.99
N MET A 233 -6.06 -0.21 24.16
CA MET A 233 -7.35 -0.90 24.25
C MET A 233 -8.03 -0.94 22.88
N VAL A 234 -8.95 -1.90 22.73
CA VAL A 234 -9.97 -1.86 21.68
C VAL A 234 -11.01 -0.82 22.07
N VAL A 235 -11.37 0.04 21.12
CA VAL A 235 -12.31 1.16 21.30
C VAL A 235 -13.61 0.90 20.54
N ASP A 236 -13.55 0.18 19.41
CA ASP A 236 -14.70 -0.13 18.57
C ASP A 236 -14.49 -1.48 17.84
N GLU A 237 -15.56 -2.21 17.55
CA GLU A 237 -15.54 -3.52 16.88
C GLU A 237 -15.76 -3.44 15.36
N ARG A 238 -16.01 -2.24 14.81
CA ARG A 238 -16.12 -2.02 13.37
C ARG A 238 -14.83 -2.41 12.65
N ALA A 239 -14.96 -2.66 11.34
CA ALA A 239 -13.84 -3.13 10.54
C ALA A 239 -12.74 -2.07 10.43
N ALA A 240 -11.51 -2.47 10.75
CA ALA A 240 -10.33 -1.65 10.54
C ALA A 240 -10.08 -1.41 9.03
N LEU A 241 -9.52 -0.24 8.72
CA LEU A 241 -9.11 0.16 7.39
C LEU A 241 -7.80 -0.53 7.01
N THR A 242 -7.83 -1.32 5.93
CA THR A 242 -6.62 -1.86 5.32
C THR A 242 -6.12 -0.92 4.23
N TYR A 243 -4.81 -0.97 3.95
CA TYR A 243 -4.21 -0.18 2.88
C TYR A 243 -4.76 -0.54 1.50
N GLU A 244 -5.04 -1.84 1.27
CA GLU A 244 -5.68 -2.33 0.05
C GLU A 244 -7.10 -1.76 -0.12
N TYR A 245 -7.90 -1.79 0.95
CA TYR A 245 -9.26 -1.24 0.92
C TYR A 245 -9.24 0.26 0.63
N PHE A 246 -8.33 1.01 1.27
CA PHE A 246 -8.16 2.44 1.00
C PHE A 246 -7.81 2.68 -0.47
N ARG A 247 -6.78 2.02 -1.00
CA ARG A 247 -6.33 2.18 -2.40
C ARG A 247 -7.44 1.88 -3.41
N SER A 248 -8.26 0.87 -3.15
CA SER A 248 -9.35 0.44 -4.04
C SER A 248 -10.55 1.38 -4.03
N ASN A 249 -10.69 2.24 -3.01
CA ASN A 249 -11.89 3.06 -2.80
C ASN A 249 -11.62 4.57 -2.71
N LYS A 250 -10.36 5.03 -2.68
CA LYS A 250 -9.99 6.45 -2.48
C LYS A 250 -10.50 7.42 -3.54
N GLN A 251 -10.90 6.91 -4.71
CA GLN A 251 -11.48 7.69 -5.82
C GLN A 251 -13.01 7.77 -5.79
N LYS A 252 -13.70 6.98 -4.94
CA LYS A 252 -15.16 6.89 -4.93
C LYS A 252 -15.85 7.94 -4.03
N LYS A 253 -15.10 8.89 -3.48
CA LYS A 253 -15.61 9.94 -2.57
C LYS A 253 -14.84 11.24 -2.71
#